data_AF-A0A448ZJS2-F1
#
_entry.id   AF-A0A448ZJS2-F1
#
_cell.length_a   1.000
_cell.length_b   1.000
_cell.length_c   1.000
_cell.angle_alpha   90.00
_cell.angle_beta   90.00
_cell.angle_gamma   90.00
#
_symmetry.space_group_name_H-M   'P 1'
#
loop_
_entity.id
_entity.type
_entity.pdbx_description
1 polymer ?
#
loop_
_entity_poly.entity_id
_entity_poly.type
_entity_poly.pdbx_seq_one_letter_code
_entity_poly.pdbx_strand_id
1 'polypeptide(L)'
;MFSQSRLILQANKNAIRATASAIPSTMKMTTAARILSTASSIPSWATVDPKDMGIDPEPHAVRNLVDGKWQPTSSETIVIPHPLDANAPPIFTIPDTQILELDPFYESLRKVPKSGLHNPLKNPERYVHYGEISRKAGAALSDPKTAEFFTHPLVFPETTTAKCPLDTDGPTDRSH
;
A
#
# COMPACT_ATOMS: atom_id res chain seq x y z
N MET A 1 -24.72 -43.14 -41.61
CA MET A 1 -25.06 -42.97 -43.04
C MET A 1 -25.94 -41.75 -43.19
N PHE A 2 -25.58 -40.90 -44.14
CA PHE A 2 -26.13 -39.60 -44.54
C PHE A 2 -27.66 -39.42 -44.42
N SER A 3 -28.12 -38.22 -44.04
CA SER A 3 -29.01 -37.41 -44.89
C SER A 3 -29.31 -36.01 -44.31
N GLN A 4 -28.75 -34.99 -44.98
CA GLN A 4 -29.35 -33.70 -45.41
C GLN A 4 -30.03 -32.78 -44.36
N SER A 5 -29.56 -31.56 -44.08
CA SER A 5 -29.37 -30.34 -44.90
C SER A 5 -30.63 -29.68 -45.47
N ARG A 6 -30.80 -28.38 -45.10
CA ARG A 6 -31.57 -27.28 -45.76
C ARG A 6 -33.10 -27.33 -45.59
N LEU A 7 -33.88 -26.25 -45.50
CA LEU A 7 -33.75 -24.77 -45.56
C LEU A 7 -35.20 -24.24 -45.67
N ILE A 8 -35.64 -23.20 -44.93
CA ILE A 8 -36.64 -22.13 -45.29
C ILE A 8 -36.61 -21.14 -44.10
N LEU A 9 -35.95 -19.98 -44.09
CA LEU A 9 -36.19 -18.70 -44.78
C LEU A 9 -37.65 -18.17 -44.70
N GLN A 10 -37.97 -17.42 -43.64
CA GLN A 10 -39.02 -16.40 -43.74
C GLN A 10 -38.53 -15.07 -43.16
N ALA A 11 -38.38 -14.12 -44.09
CA ALA A 11 -38.08 -12.73 -43.87
C ALA A 11 -39.32 -12.00 -43.35
N ASN A 12 -39.20 -11.25 -42.26
CA ASN A 12 -40.15 -10.19 -41.94
C ASN A 12 -39.57 -8.88 -42.47
N LYS A 13 -40.07 -8.50 -43.65
CA LYS A 13 -39.93 -7.15 -44.21
C LYS A 13 -41.08 -6.34 -43.66
N ASN A 14 -40.81 -5.41 -42.75
CA ASN A 14 -41.60 -4.18 -42.68
C ASN A 14 -40.69 -3.03 -42.35
N ALA A 15 -40.76 -2.05 -43.25
CA ALA A 15 -39.79 -1.02 -43.47
C ALA A 15 -40.38 0.32 -43.00
N ILE A 16 -39.48 1.19 -42.54
CA ILE A 16 -39.53 2.65 -42.71
C ILE A 16 -40.57 3.40 -41.87
N ARG A 17 -40.06 4.12 -40.86
CA ARG A 17 -40.27 5.58 -40.82
C ARG A 17 -39.08 6.26 -40.13
N ALA A 18 -38.25 6.89 -40.95
CA ALA A 18 -37.29 7.89 -40.50
C ALA A 18 -38.03 9.19 -40.18
N THR A 19 -37.82 9.74 -38.99
CA THR A 19 -38.08 11.15 -38.68
C THR A 19 -36.86 11.69 -37.97
N ALA A 20 -36.14 12.54 -38.68
CA ALA A 20 -35.04 13.34 -38.15
C ALA A 20 -35.56 14.31 -37.07
N SER A 21 -34.83 14.45 -35.97
CA SER A 21 -34.94 15.61 -35.08
C SER A 21 -33.66 15.82 -34.30
N ALA A 22 -32.95 16.88 -34.70
CA ALA A 22 -32.17 17.83 -33.91
C ALA A 22 -31.28 17.35 -32.75
N ILE A 23 -29.99 17.61 -32.93
CA ILE A 23 -28.91 17.67 -31.94
C ILE A 23 -29.18 18.81 -30.93
N PRO A 24 -28.91 18.60 -29.63
CA PRO A 24 -28.12 19.58 -28.91
C PRO A 24 -26.80 18.98 -28.40
N SER A 25 -25.72 19.66 -28.78
CA SER A 25 -24.40 19.53 -28.19
C SER A 25 -24.49 19.93 -26.71
N THR A 26 -24.18 19.00 -25.81
CA THR A 26 -23.66 19.37 -24.49
C THR A 26 -22.76 18.24 -24.01
N MET A 27 -21.47 18.33 -24.34
CA MET A 27 -20.44 17.55 -23.68
C MET A 27 -20.42 17.92 -22.20
N LYS A 28 -21.02 17.09 -21.35
CA LYS A 28 -20.66 17.02 -19.94
C LYS A 28 -19.68 15.86 -19.79
N MET A 29 -18.41 16.14 -20.07
CA MET A 29 -17.31 15.33 -19.54
C MET A 29 -17.25 15.61 -18.03
N THR A 30 -18.16 14.99 -17.27
CA THR A 30 -17.94 14.83 -15.84
C THR A 30 -16.79 13.85 -15.71
N THR A 31 -15.57 14.39 -15.56
CA THR A 31 -14.46 13.65 -14.98
C THR A 31 -14.88 13.25 -13.59
N ALA A 32 -15.57 12.11 -13.49
CA ALA A 32 -15.64 11.37 -12.26
C ALA A 32 -14.20 10.94 -12.00
N ALA A 33 -13.49 11.71 -11.17
CA ALA A 33 -12.31 11.21 -10.50
C ALA A 33 -12.77 9.90 -9.84
N ARG A 34 -12.35 8.77 -10.40
CA ARG A 34 -12.50 7.48 -9.76
C ARG A 34 -11.69 7.58 -8.48
N ILE A 35 -12.36 7.90 -7.38
CA ILE A 35 -11.89 7.46 -6.07
C ILE A 35 -12.05 5.95 -6.14
N LEU A 36 -10.99 5.28 -6.62
CA LEU A 36 -10.81 3.86 -6.39
C LEU A 36 -10.63 3.75 -4.89
N SER A 37 -11.71 3.59 -4.13
CA SER A 37 -11.62 2.96 -2.82
C SER A 37 -11.39 1.49 -3.11
N THR A 38 -10.15 1.15 -3.48
CA THR A 38 -9.66 -0.21 -3.43
C THR A 38 -9.80 -0.64 -1.99
N ALA A 39 -10.74 -1.54 -1.71
CA ALA A 39 -10.71 -2.29 -0.46
C ALA A 39 -9.30 -2.84 -0.33
N SER A 40 -8.55 -2.30 0.63
CA SER A 40 -7.16 -2.65 0.91
C SER A 40 -7.16 -4.12 1.28
N SER A 41 -6.85 -4.98 0.32
CA SER A 41 -6.46 -6.34 0.64
C SER A 41 -5.00 -6.26 1.04
N ILE A 42 -4.73 -6.25 2.34
CA ILE A 42 -3.38 -6.26 2.90
C ILE A 42 -2.55 -7.33 2.18
N PRO A 43 -1.37 -7.01 1.63
CA PRO A 43 -0.53 -7.99 0.98
C PRO A 43 -0.20 -9.15 1.93
N SER A 44 -0.14 -10.38 1.43
CA SER A 44 0.06 -11.57 2.28
C SER A 44 1.39 -11.61 3.06
N TRP A 45 2.35 -10.77 2.67
CA TRP A 45 3.64 -10.64 3.34
C TRP A 45 3.65 -9.52 4.39
N ALA A 46 2.63 -8.66 4.43
CA ALA A 46 2.55 -7.55 5.36
C ALA A 46 2.00 -8.01 6.72
N THR A 47 2.55 -7.45 7.79
CA THR A 47 2.19 -7.78 9.18
C THR A 47 1.29 -6.73 9.83
N VAL A 48 1.09 -5.60 9.17
CA VAL A 48 0.34 -4.43 9.68
C VAL A 48 -0.40 -3.77 8.53
N ASP A 49 -1.61 -3.26 8.78
CA ASP A 49 -2.32 -2.37 7.84
C ASP A 49 -1.86 -0.92 8.08
N PRO A 50 -1.39 -0.21 7.04
CA PRO A 50 -1.09 1.22 7.10
C PRO A 50 -2.20 2.09 7.70
N LYS A 51 -3.47 1.71 7.53
CA LYS A 51 -4.61 2.52 7.97
C LYS A 51 -4.87 2.45 9.47
N ASP A 52 -4.39 1.39 10.12
CA ASP A 52 -4.59 1.18 11.56
C ASP A 52 -3.48 1.84 12.40
N MET A 53 -2.43 2.36 11.74
CA MET A 53 -1.30 3.02 12.39
C MET A 53 -1.74 4.30 13.11
N GLY A 54 -1.48 4.39 14.41
CA GLY A 54 -1.83 5.56 15.23
C GLY A 54 -3.30 5.62 15.67
N ILE A 55 -4.07 4.55 15.42
CA ILE A 55 -5.44 4.39 15.95
C ILE A 55 -5.41 3.49 17.19
N ASP A 56 -4.68 2.38 17.11
CA ASP A 56 -4.59 1.42 18.19
C ASP A 56 -3.73 1.93 19.35
N PRO A 57 -4.18 1.79 20.61
CA PRO A 57 -3.41 2.19 21.78
C PRO A 57 -2.17 1.30 22.03
N GLU A 58 -2.17 0.08 21.48
CA GLU A 58 -1.02 -0.83 21.53
C GLU A 58 -0.22 -0.75 20.22
N PRO A 59 0.96 -0.10 20.20
CA PRO A 59 1.74 0.10 18.99
C PRO A 59 2.33 -1.20 18.46
N HIS A 60 2.38 -1.35 17.14
CA HIS A 60 2.94 -2.53 16.50
C HIS A 60 4.46 -2.64 16.75
N ALA A 61 4.92 -3.83 17.16
CA ALA A 61 6.32 -4.10 17.46
C ALA A 61 7.11 -4.51 16.21
N VAL A 62 8.07 -3.69 15.83
CA VAL A 62 9.05 -3.99 14.79
C VAL A 62 10.09 -4.98 15.34
N ARG A 63 10.67 -5.82 14.47
CA ARG A 63 11.63 -6.85 14.87
C ARG A 63 12.92 -6.73 14.07
N ASN A 64 14.02 -7.13 14.67
CA ASN A 64 15.31 -7.22 14.00
C ASN A 64 15.42 -8.52 13.19
N LEU A 65 16.05 -8.46 12.02
CA LEU A 65 16.34 -9.64 11.19
C LEU A 65 17.85 -9.93 11.24
N VAL A 66 18.23 -11.05 11.85
CA VAL A 66 19.64 -11.46 12.01
C VAL A 66 19.83 -12.89 11.54
N ASP A 67 20.85 -13.13 10.70
CA ASP A 67 21.17 -14.44 10.12
C ASP A 67 19.95 -15.15 9.48
N GLY A 68 19.08 -14.37 8.85
CA GLY A 68 17.86 -14.85 8.18
C GLY A 68 16.69 -15.18 9.12
N LYS A 69 16.75 -14.79 10.40
CA LYS A 69 15.68 -15.05 11.39
C LYS A 69 15.24 -13.76 12.08
N TRP A 70 13.92 -13.60 12.23
CA TRP A 70 13.33 -12.54 13.03
C TRP A 70 13.63 -12.79 14.51
N GLN A 71 14.39 -11.90 15.14
CA GLN A 71 14.76 -11.99 16.54
C GLN A 71 13.58 -11.62 17.45
N PRO A 72 13.51 -12.16 18.67
CA PRO A 72 12.53 -11.70 19.67
C PRO A 72 12.78 -10.23 20.04
N THR A 73 11.80 -9.61 20.69
CA THR A 73 11.89 -8.22 21.17
C THR A 73 13.11 -8.06 22.08
N SER A 74 13.87 -6.98 21.86
CA SER A 74 14.99 -6.59 22.72
C SER A 74 14.53 -6.33 24.15
N SER A 75 15.47 -6.40 25.09
CA SER A 75 15.28 -5.98 26.47
C SER A 75 14.80 -4.52 26.59
N GLU A 76 15.22 -3.67 25.65
CA GLU A 76 14.85 -2.26 25.59
C GLU A 76 14.12 -1.94 24.28
N THR A 77 13.25 -0.93 24.33
CA THR A 77 12.39 -0.58 23.19
C THR A 77 12.21 0.92 23.13
N ILE A 78 12.34 1.47 21.92
CA ILE A 78 12.05 2.86 21.60
C ILE A 78 10.63 2.95 21.07
N VAL A 79 9.82 3.82 21.69
CA VAL A 79 8.47 4.13 21.24
C VAL A 79 8.54 5.29 20.24
N ILE A 80 7.96 5.10 19.05
CA ILE A 80 7.87 6.15 18.04
C ILE A 80 6.52 6.85 18.14
N PRO A 81 6.47 8.14 18.53
CA PRO A 81 5.22 8.88 18.65
C PRO A 81 4.61 9.18 17.28
N HIS A 82 3.30 9.47 17.26
CA HIS A 82 2.62 9.87 16.02
C HIS A 82 3.11 11.26 15.56
N PRO A 83 3.57 11.40 14.30
CA PRO A 83 4.25 12.62 13.86
C PRO A 83 3.33 13.81 13.59
N LEU A 84 2.04 13.58 13.29
CA LEU A 84 1.08 14.64 12.97
C LEU A 84 0.13 15.02 14.12
N ASP A 85 0.01 14.18 15.15
CA ASP A 85 -0.93 14.39 16.25
C ASP A 85 -0.28 13.96 17.56
N ALA A 86 -0.04 14.92 18.44
CA ALA A 86 0.61 14.69 19.72
C ALA A 86 -0.28 13.93 20.72
N ASN A 87 -1.60 13.90 20.50
CA ASN A 87 -2.55 13.22 21.37
C ASN A 87 -2.91 11.81 20.87
N ALA A 88 -2.49 11.47 19.65
CA ALA A 88 -2.73 10.15 19.08
C ALA A 88 -1.79 9.09 19.70
N PRO A 89 -2.23 7.82 19.77
CA PRO A 89 -1.37 6.71 20.15
C PRO A 89 -0.06 6.63 19.34
N PRO A 90 1.02 6.10 19.94
CA PRO A 90 2.26 5.83 19.21
C PRO A 90 2.05 4.89 18.03
N ILE A 91 2.87 5.05 16.98
CA ILE A 91 2.74 4.27 15.75
C ILE A 91 3.45 2.91 15.84
N PHE A 92 4.68 2.89 16.35
CA PHE A 92 5.47 1.65 16.44
C PHE A 92 6.35 1.61 17.69
N THR A 93 6.73 0.39 18.05
CA THR A 93 7.81 0.10 18.98
C THR A 93 8.97 -0.54 18.23
N ILE A 94 10.18 -0.01 18.42
CA ILE A 94 11.41 -0.50 17.76
C ILE A 94 12.35 -1.05 18.84
N PRO A 95 12.94 -2.25 18.65
CA PRO A 95 13.88 -2.81 19.61
C PRO A 95 15.14 -1.94 19.68
N ASP A 96 15.46 -1.44 20.87
CA ASP A 96 16.72 -0.76 21.13
C ASP A 96 17.77 -1.81 21.47
N THR A 97 18.61 -2.13 20.49
CA THR A 97 19.53 -3.27 20.60
C THR A 97 20.73 -2.89 21.44
N GLN A 98 20.84 -3.48 22.62
CA GLN A 98 21.89 -3.15 23.58
C GLN A 98 23.20 -3.84 23.23
N ILE A 99 24.31 -3.34 23.79
CA ILE A 99 25.67 -3.85 23.50
C ILE A 99 25.79 -5.37 23.74
N LEU A 100 25.11 -5.90 24.77
CA LEU A 100 25.14 -7.32 25.13
C LEU A 100 24.36 -8.20 24.14
N GLU A 101 23.52 -7.62 23.28
CA GLU A 101 22.70 -8.32 22.30
C GLU A 101 23.34 -8.31 20.89
N LEU A 102 24.52 -7.68 20.74
CA LEU A 102 25.19 -7.51 19.45
C LEU A 102 25.96 -8.74 18.96
N ASP A 103 26.30 -9.67 19.84
CA ASP A 103 27.03 -10.90 19.49
C ASP A 103 26.46 -11.65 18.26
N PRO A 104 25.14 -11.94 18.15
CA PRO A 104 24.58 -12.58 16.97
C PRO A 104 24.76 -11.75 15.68
N PHE A 105 24.81 -10.43 15.78
CA PHE A 105 25.09 -9.55 14.64
C PHE A 105 26.55 -9.66 14.22
N TYR A 106 27.49 -9.64 15.17
CA TYR A 106 28.91 -9.83 14.90
C TYR A 106 29.19 -11.18 14.25
N GLU A 107 28.60 -12.25 14.77
CA GLU A 107 28.75 -13.58 14.21
C GLU A 107 28.14 -13.67 12.80
N SER A 108 26.98 -13.07 12.55
CA SER A 108 26.39 -13.00 11.21
C SER A 108 27.30 -12.25 10.22
N LEU A 109 27.91 -11.14 10.65
CA LEU A 109 28.82 -10.35 9.81
C LEU A 109 30.15 -11.06 9.57
N ARG A 110 30.69 -11.78 10.56
CA ARG A 110 31.94 -12.55 10.45
C ARG A 110 31.86 -13.68 9.41
N LYS A 111 30.67 -14.22 9.15
CA LYS A 111 30.45 -15.20 8.07
C LYS A 111 30.74 -14.64 6.68
N VAL A 112 30.75 -13.30 6.53
CA VAL A 112 31.06 -12.64 5.25
C VAL A 112 32.58 -12.46 5.13
N PRO A 113 33.26 -13.16 4.20
CA PRO A 113 34.69 -12.99 4.02
C PRO A 113 35.01 -11.62 3.38
N LYS A 114 36.25 -11.15 3.54
CA LYS A 114 36.71 -9.86 2.98
C LYS A 114 36.54 -9.75 1.46
N SER A 115 36.64 -10.86 0.73
CA SER A 115 36.42 -10.92 -0.72
C SER A 115 34.94 -10.89 -1.13
N GLY A 116 34.04 -10.76 -0.15
CA GLY A 116 32.60 -10.82 -0.34
C GLY A 116 32.05 -12.24 -0.49
N LEU A 117 30.73 -12.33 -0.39
CA LEU A 117 30.00 -13.57 -0.66
C LEU A 117 29.99 -13.90 -2.18
N HIS A 118 30.26 -12.92 -3.05
CA HIS A 118 30.49 -13.10 -4.48
C HIS A 118 31.39 -11.97 -5.02
N ASN A 119 32.07 -12.24 -6.14
CA ASN A 119 32.84 -11.29 -6.93
C ASN A 119 32.97 -11.84 -8.37
N PRO A 120 33.58 -11.11 -9.33
CA PRO A 120 33.66 -11.58 -10.72
C PRO A 120 34.31 -12.96 -10.92
N LEU A 121 35.17 -13.39 -9.99
CA LEU A 121 35.88 -14.67 -10.04
C LEU A 121 35.28 -15.73 -9.09
N LYS A 122 34.38 -15.34 -8.18
CA LYS A 122 33.80 -16.20 -7.12
C LYS A 122 32.28 -16.03 -7.09
N ASN A 123 31.55 -17.10 -7.37
CA ASN A 123 30.08 -17.11 -7.40
C ASN A 123 29.47 -16.03 -8.33
N PRO A 124 29.92 -15.90 -9.59
CA PRO A 124 29.42 -14.87 -10.52
C PRO A 124 27.92 -15.03 -10.86
N GLU A 125 27.34 -16.22 -10.71
CA GLU A 125 25.92 -16.49 -10.92
C GLU A 125 25.01 -15.65 -10.00
N ARG A 126 25.54 -15.18 -8.87
CA ARG A 126 24.78 -14.32 -7.94
C ARG A 126 24.41 -12.98 -8.54
N TYR A 127 25.17 -12.46 -9.51
CA TYR A 127 24.78 -11.26 -10.25
C TYR A 127 23.46 -11.46 -11.00
N VAL A 128 23.29 -12.63 -11.63
CA VAL A 128 22.05 -12.98 -12.36
C VAL A 128 20.92 -13.24 -11.37
N HIS A 129 21.18 -13.92 -10.26
CA HIS A 129 20.17 -14.17 -9.22
C HIS A 129 19.63 -12.85 -8.66
N TYR A 130 20.50 -11.89 -8.31
CA TYR A 130 20.05 -10.58 -7.85
C TYR A 130 19.27 -9.81 -8.91
N GLY A 131 19.61 -9.96 -10.19
CA GLY A 131 18.81 -9.41 -11.29
C GLY A 131 17.38 -9.95 -11.30
N GLU A 132 17.19 -11.26 -11.10
CA GLU A 132 15.87 -11.86 -11.03
C GLU A 132 15.09 -11.45 -9.77
N ILE A 133 15.77 -11.29 -8.63
CA ILE A 133 15.16 -10.75 -7.40
C ILE A 133 14.68 -9.32 -7.64
N SER A 134 15.52 -8.46 -8.21
CA SER A 134 15.15 -7.07 -8.55
C SER A 134 13.99 -7.02 -9.54
N ARG A 135 13.95 -7.89 -10.54
CA ARG A 135 12.84 -7.98 -11.50
C ARG A 135 11.53 -8.33 -10.79
N LYS A 136 11.53 -9.36 -9.92
CA LYS A 136 10.35 -9.77 -9.15
C LYS A 136 9.89 -8.68 -8.17
N ALA A 137 10.83 -8.08 -7.43
CA ALA A 137 10.54 -7.01 -6.49
C ALA A 137 9.99 -5.76 -7.20
N GLY A 138 10.57 -5.37 -8.34
CA GLY A 138 10.08 -4.25 -9.15
C GLY A 138 8.68 -4.51 -9.70
N ALA A 139 8.40 -5.72 -10.17
CA ALA A 139 7.06 -6.10 -10.60
C ALA A 139 6.05 -6.06 -9.45
N ALA A 140 6.42 -6.53 -8.25
CA ALA A 140 5.57 -6.47 -7.06
C ALA A 140 5.32 -5.03 -6.59
N LEU A 141 6.35 -4.17 -6.60
CA LEU A 141 6.21 -2.75 -6.23
C LEU A 141 5.44 -1.93 -7.26
N SER A 142 5.38 -2.37 -8.51
CA SER A 142 4.58 -1.73 -9.57
C SER A 142 3.09 -2.06 -9.48
N ASP A 143 2.71 -3.06 -8.69
CA ASP A 143 1.29 -3.33 -8.41
C ASP A 143 0.69 -2.16 -7.62
N PRO A 144 -0.40 -1.52 -8.10
CA PRO A 144 -0.98 -0.35 -7.46
C PRO A 144 -1.34 -0.54 -5.99
N LYS A 145 -1.78 -1.74 -5.59
CA LYS A 145 -2.13 -2.03 -4.19
C LYS A 145 -0.89 -2.02 -3.29
N THR A 146 0.20 -2.62 -3.78
CA THR A 146 1.47 -2.62 -3.06
C THR A 146 2.07 -1.21 -2.99
N ALA A 147 1.97 -0.43 -4.07
CA ALA A 147 2.40 0.97 -4.07
C ALA A 147 1.59 1.83 -3.08
N GLU A 148 0.26 1.67 -3.04
CA GLU A 148 -0.62 2.35 -2.08
C GLU A 148 -0.24 1.98 -0.63
N PHE A 149 -0.01 0.69 -0.36
CA PHE A 149 0.41 0.18 0.94
C PHE A 149 1.68 0.88 1.46
N PHE A 150 2.70 1.06 0.61
CA PHE A 150 3.93 1.75 1.00
C PHE A 150 3.80 3.28 1.03
N THR A 151 2.87 3.86 0.26
CA THR A 151 2.70 5.31 0.20
C THR A 151 1.97 5.85 1.43
N HIS A 152 1.00 5.11 1.97
CA HIS A 152 0.16 5.58 3.06
C HIS A 152 0.92 5.91 4.37
N PRO A 153 1.86 5.08 4.86
CA PRO A 153 2.67 5.43 6.03
C PRO A 153 3.67 6.57 5.79
N LEU A 154 4.04 6.83 4.54
CA LEU A 154 5.01 7.88 4.18
C LEU A 154 4.33 9.24 4.05
N VAL A 155 3.15 9.25 3.44
CA VAL A 155 2.32 10.43 3.26
C VAL A 155 1.22 10.34 4.29
N PHE A 156 1.51 10.71 5.54
CA PHE A 156 0.49 10.82 6.57
C PHE A 156 -0.60 11.77 6.06
N PRO A 157 -1.79 11.28 5.69
CA PRO A 157 -2.82 12.17 5.19
C PRO A 157 -3.26 13.06 6.34
N GLU A 158 -3.34 14.37 6.11
CA GLU A 158 -4.02 15.25 7.05
C GLU A 158 -5.40 14.65 7.34
N THR A 159 -5.66 14.36 8.61
CA THR A 159 -6.93 13.83 9.10
C THR A 159 -8.02 14.81 8.67
N THR A 160 -8.72 14.47 7.59
CA THR A 160 -9.91 15.19 7.18
C THR A 160 -10.93 15.02 8.30
N THR A 161 -11.25 16.13 8.96
CA THR A 161 -12.26 16.34 10.02
C THR A 161 -11.86 16.16 11.48
N ALA A 162 -10.89 16.94 11.95
CA ALA A 162 -11.09 17.64 13.23
C ALA A 162 -11.82 18.96 12.92
N LYS A 163 -13.15 18.98 13.08
CA LYS A 163 -13.94 20.20 13.03
C LYS A 163 -13.40 21.11 14.15
N CYS A 164 -12.74 22.22 13.80
CA CYS A 164 -12.27 23.21 14.75
C CYS A 164 -13.42 23.58 15.71
N PRO A 165 -13.28 23.37 17.03
CA PRO A 165 -14.29 23.78 17.99
C PRO A 165 -14.13 25.28 18.28
N LEU A 166 -14.33 26.13 17.27
CA LEU A 166 -14.41 27.58 17.46
C LEU A 166 -15.55 28.25 16.68
N ASP A 167 -16.38 27.51 15.96
CA ASP A 167 -17.64 28.05 15.41
C ASP A 167 -18.77 27.85 16.43
N THR A 168 -18.69 28.59 17.54
CA THR A 168 -19.91 28.99 18.27
C THR A 168 -20.25 30.42 17.85
N ASP A 169 -20.92 30.56 16.71
CA ASP A 169 -21.66 31.77 16.37
C ASP A 169 -22.86 31.88 17.34
N GLY A 170 -22.64 32.52 18.48
CA GLY A 170 -23.69 33.05 19.32
C GLY A 170 -24.04 34.47 18.85
N PRO A 171 -25.33 34.81 18.62
CA PRO A 171 -25.69 36.16 18.25
C PRO A 171 -25.51 37.07 19.47
N THR A 172 -24.53 37.97 19.41
CA THR A 172 -24.41 39.06 20.39
C THR A 172 -25.56 40.02 20.17
N ASP A 173 -26.63 39.82 20.92
CA ASP A 173 -27.74 40.75 21.03
C ASP A 173 -27.22 42.09 21.59
N ARG A 174 -27.36 43.15 20.79
CA ARG A 174 -27.16 44.52 21.22
C ARG A 174 -28.50 45.01 21.77
N SER A 175 -28.62 45.10 23.09
CA SER A 175 -29.58 46.02 23.69
C SER A 175 -29.24 46.36 25.15
N HIS A 176 -29.12 47.67 25.38
CA HIS A 176 -29.18 48.44 26.63
C HIS A 176 -27.97 48.43 27.59
#